data_AF-A0A5N7WJ44-F1
#
_entry.id   AF-A0A5N7WJ44-F1
#
_cell.length_a   1.000
_cell.length_b   1.000
_cell.length_c   1.000
_cell.angle_alpha   90.00
_cell.angle_beta   90.00
_cell.angle_gamma   90.00
#
_symmetry.space_group_name_H-M   'P 1'
#
loop_
_entity.id
_entity.type
_entity.pdbx_description
1 polymer ?
#
loop_
_entity_poly.entity_id
_entity_poly.type
_entity_poly.pdbx_seq_one_letter_code
_entity_poly.pdbx_strand_id
1 'polypeptide(L)'
;MNTTTQKNRLKIIFYISTGAKDVYYTLNKVVQEGAIVVSHHYVQNLSMEENEAIEKAEAFSKRLSDAGLDCVFDGTVDGETYGKLGSNLKVEDHFKMKKIQEGIMPFGKHKDKALKELPQDYMLWAISKFQSSTNPVENSLAFATLSTAIDLGYLQNGDDILNCLTDFNRQNSKSEYIGEKGQRLTVECLIVNASGYYDDLYRQEVHNILLKQGDNMISYTGTKDLGHKGDTIKIKATIKNTYESKGVKYTQITRPTIQT
;
A
#
# COMPACT_ATOMS: atom_id res chain seq x y z
N MET A 1 -19.80 13.18 32.22
CA MET A 1 -19.77 11.76 31.78
C MET A 1 -18.83 11.71 30.59
N ASN A 2 -17.63 11.14 30.78
CA ASN A 2 -16.62 11.03 29.74
C ASN A 2 -17.00 9.85 28.82
N THR A 3 -17.45 10.16 27.61
CA THR A 3 -17.55 9.19 26.51
C THR A 3 -16.15 8.93 25.98
N THR A 4 -15.49 7.91 26.54
CA THR A 4 -14.28 7.33 25.96
C THR A 4 -14.65 6.75 24.59
N THR A 5 -14.35 7.48 23.53
CA THR A 5 -14.39 6.96 22.16
C THR A 5 -13.37 5.82 22.09
N GLN A 6 -13.84 4.57 22.19
CA GLN A 6 -13.04 3.41 21.82
C GLN A 6 -12.65 3.59 20.35
N LYS A 7 -11.43 4.04 20.10
CA LYS A 7 -10.77 3.87 18.80
C LYS A 7 -10.84 2.36 18.51
N ASN A 8 -11.57 1.95 17.49
CA ASN A 8 -11.43 0.61 16.91
C ASN A 8 -9.96 0.47 16.50
N ARG A 9 -9.15 -0.18 17.33
CA ARG A 9 -7.75 -0.45 17.03
C ARG A 9 -7.73 -1.58 16.01
N LEU A 10 -7.16 -1.29 14.85
CA LEU A 10 -6.88 -2.31 13.85
C LEU A 10 -5.93 -3.33 14.48
N LYS A 11 -6.38 -4.58 14.61
CA LYS A 11 -5.55 -5.68 15.10
C LYS A 11 -4.98 -6.42 13.91
N ILE A 12 -3.67 -6.62 13.90
CA ILE A 12 -2.99 -7.37 12.85
C ILE A 12 -2.67 -8.77 13.38
N ILE A 13 -3.21 -9.80 12.74
CA ILE A 13 -2.96 -11.19 13.09
C ILE A 13 -2.09 -11.81 12.00
N PHE A 14 -0.94 -12.34 12.40
CA PHE A 14 -0.10 -13.16 11.55
C PHE A 14 -0.38 -14.64 11.82
N TYR A 15 -0.43 -15.44 10.77
CA TYR A 15 -0.62 -16.87 10.88
C TYR A 15 0.10 -17.60 9.75
N ILE A 16 0.37 -18.90 9.95
CA ILE A 16 1.04 -19.73 8.94
C ILE A 16 -0.03 -20.49 8.17
N SER A 17 0.05 -20.47 6.85
CA SER A 17 -0.67 -21.43 6.01
C SER A 17 0.31 -22.24 5.17
N THR A 18 -0.05 -23.46 4.80
CA THR A 18 0.62 -24.13 3.70
C THR A 18 0.26 -23.39 2.41
N GLY A 19 1.28 -22.97 1.65
CA GLY A 19 1.06 -22.28 0.39
C GLY A 19 0.34 -23.17 -0.62
N ALA A 20 -0.25 -22.61 -1.67
CA ALA A 20 -1.07 -23.30 -2.68
C ALA A 20 -0.40 -24.45 -3.48
N LYS A 21 0.83 -24.85 -3.14
CA LYS A 21 1.59 -25.97 -3.74
C LYS A 21 2.20 -26.93 -2.69
N ASP A 22 1.95 -26.75 -1.39
CA ASP A 22 2.51 -27.56 -0.29
C ASP A 22 4.04 -27.66 -0.24
N VAL A 23 4.76 -26.75 -0.90
CA VAL A 23 6.24 -26.76 -0.89
C VAL A 23 6.81 -25.87 0.22
N TYR A 24 6.12 -24.79 0.59
CA TYR A 24 6.58 -23.86 1.61
C TYR A 24 5.43 -23.47 2.54
N TYR A 25 5.74 -23.37 3.82
CA TYR A 25 4.95 -22.64 4.80
C TYR A 25 5.04 -21.14 4.49
N THR A 26 3.90 -20.47 4.56
CA THR A 26 3.75 -19.07 4.19
C THR A 26 3.16 -18.28 5.33
N LEU A 27 3.72 -17.09 5.57
CA LEU A 27 3.17 -16.13 6.50
C LEU A 27 2.06 -15.37 5.80
N ASN A 28 0.89 -15.32 6.44
CA ASN A 28 -0.24 -14.53 6.00
C ASN A 28 -0.62 -13.52 7.09
N LYS A 29 -1.26 -12.44 6.67
CA LYS A 29 -1.73 -11.35 7.51
C LYS A 29 -3.23 -11.22 7.37
N VAL A 30 -3.90 -11.11 8.50
CA VAL A 30 -5.30 -10.70 8.61
C VAL A 30 -5.33 -9.36 9.34
N VAL A 31 -6.00 -8.37 8.76
CA VAL A 31 -6.32 -7.12 9.48
C VAL A 31 -7.76 -7.21 9.96
N GLN A 32 -7.96 -7.08 11.26
CA GLN A 32 -9.26 -7.05 11.89
C GLN A 32 -9.59 -5.66 12.43
N GLU A 33 -10.83 -5.22 12.21
CA GLU A 33 -11.42 -4.08 12.91
C GLU A 33 -12.56 -4.60 13.79
N GLY A 34 -12.31 -4.75 15.09
CA GLY A 34 -13.23 -5.45 15.98
C GLY A 34 -13.34 -6.93 15.60
N ALA A 35 -14.54 -7.41 15.28
CA ALA A 35 -14.80 -8.80 14.87
C ALA A 35 -14.77 -9.00 13.34
N ILE A 36 -14.53 -7.95 12.55
CA ILE A 36 -14.61 -8.00 11.09
C ILE A 36 -13.22 -8.16 10.49
N VAL A 37 -13.04 -9.17 9.64
CA VAL A 37 -11.85 -9.31 8.79
C VAL A 37 -11.94 -8.31 7.65
N VAL A 38 -11.05 -7.32 7.66
CA VAL A 38 -11.03 -6.21 6.69
C VAL A 38 -10.13 -6.54 5.51
N SER A 39 -9.05 -7.28 5.73
CA SER A 39 -8.17 -7.71 4.65
C SER A 39 -7.40 -8.97 5.00
N HIS A 40 -7.07 -9.72 3.97
CA HIS A 40 -6.29 -10.95 4.01
C HIS A 40 -5.20 -10.87 2.95
N HIS A 41 -3.95 -11.03 3.37
CA HIS A 41 -2.80 -10.89 2.48
C HIS A 41 -1.72 -11.92 2.78
N TYR A 42 -1.21 -12.52 1.71
CA TYR A 42 0.05 -13.25 1.74
C TYR A 42 1.19 -12.26 2.03
N VAL A 43 2.07 -12.61 2.98
CA VAL A 43 3.21 -11.79 3.39
C VAL A 43 4.48 -12.33 2.77
N GLN A 44 4.88 -13.57 3.07
CA GLN A 44 6.12 -14.16 2.57
C GLN A 44 6.15 -15.68 2.71
N ASN A 45 7.06 -16.32 1.97
CA ASN A 45 7.44 -17.72 2.20
C ASN A 45 8.40 -17.77 3.39
N LEU A 46 8.16 -18.68 4.33
CA LEU A 46 8.94 -18.82 5.56
C LEU A 46 10.02 -19.91 5.43
N SER A 47 9.61 -21.16 5.29
CA SER A 47 10.48 -22.32 5.09
C SER A 47 9.71 -23.48 4.45
N MET A 48 10.41 -24.51 3.99
CA MET A 48 9.83 -25.82 3.69
C MET A 48 9.56 -26.64 4.97
N GLU A 49 10.27 -26.32 6.05
CA GLU A 49 10.17 -27.01 7.34
C GLU A 49 9.27 -26.23 8.31
N GLU A 50 8.37 -26.93 9.00
CA GLU A 50 7.35 -26.31 9.86
C GLU A 50 7.97 -25.53 11.02
N ASN A 51 8.91 -26.16 11.73
CA ASN A 51 9.54 -25.56 12.91
C ASN A 51 10.32 -24.29 12.54
N GLU A 52 11.06 -24.32 11.43
CA GLU A 52 11.78 -23.14 10.95
C GLU A 52 10.79 -22.05 10.49
N ALA A 53 9.63 -22.43 9.96
CA ALA A 53 8.59 -21.48 9.59
C ALA A 53 7.97 -20.80 10.82
N ILE A 54 7.68 -21.55 11.88
CA ILE A 54 7.20 -21.03 13.16
C ILE A 54 8.22 -20.05 13.74
N GLU A 55 9.49 -20.44 13.86
CA GLU A 55 10.56 -19.57 14.37
C GLU A 55 10.66 -18.26 13.59
N LYS A 56 10.61 -18.32 12.25
CA LYS A 56 10.66 -17.13 11.39
C LYS A 56 9.42 -16.25 11.54
N ALA A 57 8.23 -16.85 11.67
CA ALA A 57 6.98 -16.12 11.86
C ALA A 57 6.91 -15.42 13.22
N GLU A 58 7.36 -16.11 14.28
CA GLU A 58 7.50 -15.55 15.62
C GLU A 58 8.51 -14.41 15.63
N ALA A 59 9.70 -14.60 15.07
CA ALA A 59 10.73 -13.57 15.00
C ALA A 59 10.26 -12.35 14.20
N PHE A 60 9.49 -12.54 13.12
CA PHE A 60 8.90 -11.45 12.36
C PHE A 60 7.84 -10.69 13.16
N SER A 61 6.90 -11.41 13.77
CA SER A 61 5.81 -10.81 14.56
C SER A 61 6.35 -10.08 15.79
N LYS A 62 7.31 -10.69 16.49
CA LYS A 62 7.99 -10.09 17.64
C LYS A 62 8.72 -8.81 17.25
N ARG A 63 9.42 -8.77 16.10
CA ARG A 63 10.06 -7.53 15.62
C ARG A 63 9.06 -6.38 15.44
N LEU A 64 7.87 -6.69 14.91
CA LEU A 64 6.81 -5.69 14.74
C LEU A 64 6.20 -5.25 16.07
N SER A 65 5.95 -6.20 16.98
CA SER A 65 5.44 -5.91 18.33
C SER A 65 6.44 -5.08 19.16
N ASP A 66 7.73 -5.43 19.12
CA ASP A 66 8.80 -4.70 19.81
C ASP A 66 8.93 -3.26 19.28
N ALA A 67 8.63 -3.05 17.99
CA ALA A 67 8.57 -1.73 17.38
C ALA A 67 7.26 -0.97 17.68
N GLY A 68 6.36 -1.54 18.49
CA GLY A 68 5.14 -0.91 18.99
C GLY A 68 3.88 -1.15 18.16
N LEU A 69 3.89 -2.09 17.21
CA LEU A 69 2.68 -2.47 16.46
C LEU A 69 1.82 -3.45 17.28
N ASP A 70 0.51 -3.20 17.34
CA ASP A 70 -0.46 -4.10 17.97
C ASP A 70 -0.74 -5.30 17.06
N CYS A 71 0.19 -6.27 17.05
CA CYS A 71 0.09 -7.50 16.28
C CYS A 71 0.30 -8.75 17.14
N VAL A 72 -0.35 -9.85 16.73
CA VAL A 72 -0.28 -11.15 17.40
C VAL A 72 0.02 -12.22 16.35
N PHE A 73 0.91 -13.15 16.69
CA PHE A 73 1.08 -14.39 15.94
C PHE A 73 0.15 -15.47 16.52
N ASP A 74 -0.73 -16.03 15.70
CA ASP A 74 -1.76 -16.99 16.16
C ASP A 74 -1.20 -18.39 16.45
N GLY A 75 0.04 -18.68 16.04
CA GLY A 75 0.73 -19.96 16.29
C GLY A 75 0.11 -21.17 15.59
N THR A 76 -1.07 -21.01 15.00
CA THR A 76 -1.82 -22.02 14.25
C THR A 76 -1.24 -22.11 12.84
N VAL A 77 -0.86 -23.34 12.45
CA VAL A 77 -0.66 -23.71 11.06
C VAL A 77 -2.02 -24.09 10.52
N ASP A 78 -2.64 -23.18 9.76
CA ASP A 78 -3.97 -23.41 9.21
C ASP A 78 -3.87 -24.38 8.04
N GLY A 79 -4.42 -25.59 8.24
CA GLY A 79 -4.44 -26.69 7.26
C GLY A 79 -5.60 -26.61 6.26
N GLU A 80 -6.51 -25.65 6.43
CA GLU A 80 -7.64 -25.47 5.52
C GLU A 80 -7.30 -24.46 4.42
N THR A 81 -7.01 -25.00 3.22
CA THR A 81 -6.89 -24.27 1.96
C THR A 81 -8.15 -23.45 1.65
N TYR A 82 -8.22 -22.22 2.16
CA TYR A 82 -9.09 -21.19 1.61
C TYR A 82 -8.60 -20.87 0.18
N GLY A 83 -9.25 -21.50 -0.80
CA GLY A 83 -9.30 -21.08 -2.22
C GLY A 83 -7.98 -20.64 -2.87
N LYS A 84 -7.28 -21.61 -3.49
CA LYS A 84 -6.24 -21.46 -4.54
C LYS A 84 -6.03 -20.03 -5.09
N LEU A 85 -5.16 -19.25 -4.43
CA LEU A 85 -4.53 -18.05 -4.99
C LEU A 85 -3.01 -18.20 -4.83
N GLY A 86 -2.40 -18.94 -5.75
CA GLY A 86 -0.94 -19.17 -5.76
C GLY A 86 -0.44 -20.26 -6.71
N SER A 87 -1.35 -20.98 -7.37
CA SER A 87 -1.01 -22.11 -8.25
C SER A 87 -0.27 -21.73 -9.55
N ASN A 88 -0.17 -20.45 -9.93
CA ASN A 88 0.45 -20.01 -11.19
C ASN A 88 1.64 -19.04 -11.03
N LEU A 89 2.41 -19.10 -9.94
CA LEU A 89 3.69 -18.38 -9.92
C LEU A 89 4.61 -18.94 -11.00
N LYS A 90 5.10 -18.06 -11.88
CA LYS A 90 6.04 -18.42 -12.93
C LYS A 90 7.37 -18.81 -12.29
N VAL A 91 8.16 -19.63 -12.99
CA VAL A 91 9.52 -19.99 -12.56
C VAL A 91 10.36 -18.74 -12.23
N GLU A 92 10.19 -17.68 -13.03
CA GLU A 92 10.84 -16.40 -12.78
C GLU A 92 10.45 -15.77 -11.44
N ASP A 93 9.18 -15.87 -11.04
CA ASP A 93 8.71 -15.33 -9.76
C ASP A 93 9.28 -16.14 -8.60
N HIS A 94 9.46 -17.46 -8.75
CA HIS A 94 10.18 -18.26 -7.76
C HIS A 94 11.61 -17.77 -7.53
N PHE A 95 12.35 -17.40 -8.59
CA PHE A 95 13.68 -16.81 -8.44
C PHE A 95 13.65 -15.44 -7.75
N LYS A 96 12.66 -14.61 -8.05
CA LYS A 96 12.48 -13.30 -7.39
C LYS A 96 12.15 -13.47 -5.90
N MET A 97 11.31 -14.43 -5.56
CA MET A 97 10.97 -14.74 -4.17
C MET A 97 12.17 -15.20 -3.37
N LYS A 98 13.02 -16.05 -3.97
CA LYS A 98 14.28 -16.47 -3.35
C LYS A 98 15.20 -15.27 -3.07
N LYS A 99 15.33 -14.34 -4.02
CA LYS A 99 16.10 -13.10 -3.81
C LYS A 99 15.54 -12.27 -2.65
N ILE A 100 14.23 -12.13 -2.54
CA ILE A 100 13.60 -11.41 -1.42
C ILE A 100 13.95 -12.07 -0.08
N GLN A 101 13.89 -13.41 0.00
CA GLN A 101 14.27 -14.15 1.20
C GLN A 101 15.75 -13.97 1.57
N GLU A 102 16.63 -13.87 0.59
CA GLU A 102 18.05 -13.56 0.77
C GLU A 102 18.30 -12.09 1.12
N GLY A 103 17.25 -11.27 1.24
CA GLY A 103 17.36 -9.84 1.50
C GLY A 103 17.93 -9.06 0.31
N ILE A 104 17.65 -9.52 -0.92
CA ILE A 104 18.13 -8.93 -2.17
C ILE A 104 16.93 -8.40 -2.97
N MET A 105 17.08 -7.21 -3.55
CA MET A 105 16.09 -6.59 -4.41
C MET A 105 15.92 -7.38 -5.72
N PRO A 106 14.73 -7.95 -6.01
CA PRO A 106 14.53 -8.84 -7.15
C PRO A 106 14.45 -8.14 -8.51
N PHE A 107 14.07 -6.85 -8.56
CA PHE A 107 13.82 -6.11 -9.80
C PHE A 107 13.95 -4.58 -9.64
N GLY A 108 13.75 -3.85 -10.74
CA GLY A 108 13.68 -2.38 -10.75
C GLY A 108 15.05 -1.69 -10.66
N LYS A 109 15.03 -0.41 -10.26
CA LYS A 109 16.20 0.48 -10.24
C LYS A 109 17.36 -0.05 -9.37
N HIS A 110 17.03 -0.74 -8.29
CA HIS A 110 18.00 -1.25 -7.32
C HIS A 110 18.17 -2.77 -7.39
N LYS A 111 17.86 -3.39 -8.53
CA LYS A 111 17.98 -4.84 -8.73
C LYS A 111 19.35 -5.36 -8.29
N ASP A 112 19.33 -6.53 -7.63
CA ASP A 112 20.50 -7.27 -7.12
C ASP A 112 21.27 -6.58 -5.98
N LYS A 113 20.81 -5.42 -5.50
CA LYS A 113 21.32 -4.81 -4.27
C LYS A 113 20.68 -5.41 -3.03
N ALA A 114 21.42 -5.45 -1.92
CA ALA A 114 20.86 -5.86 -0.65
C ALA A 114 19.81 -4.82 -0.18
N LEU A 115 18.70 -5.30 0.40
CA LEU A 115 17.62 -4.44 0.91
C LEU A 115 18.15 -3.43 1.95
N LYS A 116 19.15 -3.84 2.74
CA LYS A 116 19.80 -3.00 3.75
C LYS A 116 20.64 -1.85 3.16
N GLU A 117 21.00 -1.92 1.88
CA GLU A 117 21.78 -0.90 1.17
C GLU A 117 20.90 0.06 0.37
N LEU A 118 19.58 -0.11 0.44
CA LEU A 118 18.65 0.75 -0.27
C LEU A 118 18.53 2.12 0.42
N PRO A 119 18.40 3.21 -0.33
CA PRO A 119 18.11 4.52 0.25
C PRO A 119 16.80 4.50 1.04
N GLN A 120 16.76 5.17 2.20
CA GLN A 120 15.58 5.25 3.07
C GLN A 120 14.31 5.64 2.30
N ASP A 121 14.36 6.73 1.53
CA ASP A 121 13.20 7.22 0.75
C ASP A 121 12.66 6.16 -0.21
N TYR A 122 13.55 5.37 -0.81
CA TYR A 122 13.17 4.30 -1.71
C TYR A 122 12.55 3.11 -0.98
N MET A 123 13.06 2.75 0.20
CA MET A 123 12.46 1.71 1.04
C MET A 123 11.04 2.08 1.48
N LEU A 124 10.86 3.30 1.99
CA LEU A 124 9.54 3.80 2.40
C LEU A 124 8.56 3.86 1.23
N TRP A 125 9.04 4.31 0.06
CA TRP A 125 8.27 4.25 -1.17
C TRP A 125 7.88 2.82 -1.55
N ALA A 126 8.81 1.86 -1.52
CA ALA A 126 8.55 0.48 -1.93
C ALA A 126 7.54 -0.21 -1.00
N ILE A 127 7.65 0.02 0.32
CA ILE A 127 6.69 -0.47 1.31
C ILE A 127 5.29 0.03 0.98
N SER A 128 5.13 1.36 0.86
CA SER A 128 3.83 1.93 0.50
C SER A 128 3.33 1.43 -0.86
N LYS A 129 4.20 1.39 -1.87
CA LYS A 129 3.77 1.06 -3.23
C LYS A 129 3.25 -0.38 -3.36
N PHE A 130 3.86 -1.33 -2.66
CA PHE A 130 3.66 -2.75 -2.94
C PHE A 130 2.91 -3.53 -1.86
N GLN A 131 2.71 -2.98 -0.67
CA GLN A 131 2.06 -3.68 0.45
C GLN A 131 0.63 -4.18 0.20
N SER A 132 -0.09 -3.54 -0.72
CA SER A 132 -1.45 -3.93 -1.14
C SER A 132 -1.46 -4.48 -2.56
N SER A 133 -0.30 -4.80 -3.13
CA SER A 133 -0.22 -5.44 -4.43
C SER A 133 -0.82 -6.84 -4.37
N THR A 134 -1.58 -7.19 -5.40
CA THR A 134 -2.06 -8.55 -5.63
C THR A 134 -0.98 -9.44 -6.24
N ASN A 135 0.14 -8.86 -6.69
CA ASN A 135 1.31 -9.62 -7.11
C ASN A 135 2.07 -10.09 -5.86
N PRO A 136 2.23 -11.41 -5.65
CA PRO A 136 2.86 -11.95 -4.45
C PRO A 136 4.33 -11.56 -4.30
N VAL A 137 5.07 -11.37 -5.41
CA VAL A 137 6.47 -10.93 -5.35
C VAL A 137 6.57 -9.49 -4.85
N GLU A 138 5.71 -8.61 -5.36
CA GLU A 138 5.67 -7.22 -4.93
C GLU A 138 5.24 -7.11 -3.47
N ASN A 139 4.20 -7.84 -3.09
CA ASN A 139 3.69 -7.85 -1.72
C ASN A 139 4.76 -8.32 -0.73
N SER A 140 5.44 -9.44 -1.03
CA SER A 140 6.55 -9.92 -0.21
C SER A 140 7.71 -8.96 -0.13
N LEU A 141 8.05 -8.30 -1.24
CA LEU A 141 9.09 -7.28 -1.24
C LEU A 141 8.74 -6.14 -0.28
N ALA A 142 7.49 -5.66 -0.25
CA ALA A 142 7.07 -4.62 0.67
C ALA A 142 7.31 -5.02 2.13
N PHE A 143 6.95 -6.25 2.53
CA PHE A 143 7.11 -6.69 3.91
C PHE A 143 8.56 -7.00 4.30
N ALA A 144 9.36 -7.58 3.40
CA ALA A 144 10.79 -7.75 3.62
C ALA A 144 11.50 -6.39 3.75
N THR A 145 11.10 -5.41 2.92
CA THR A 145 11.60 -4.03 3.00
C THR A 145 11.15 -3.34 4.27
N LEU A 146 9.91 -3.55 4.72
CA LEU A 146 9.39 -3.02 5.98
C LEU A 146 10.22 -3.52 7.17
N SER A 147 10.43 -4.84 7.25
CA SER A 147 11.25 -5.43 8.31
C SER A 147 12.66 -4.85 8.30
N THR A 148 13.27 -4.72 7.12
CA THR A 148 14.62 -4.15 7.00
C THR A 148 14.65 -2.68 7.41
N ALA A 149 13.62 -1.90 7.07
CA ALA A 149 13.53 -0.49 7.46
C ALA A 149 13.40 -0.29 8.97
N ILE A 150 12.72 -1.22 9.66
CA ILE A 150 12.65 -1.26 11.12
C ILE A 150 14.03 -1.60 11.70
N ASP A 151 14.69 -2.64 11.18
CA ASP A 151 16.02 -3.05 11.64
C ASP A 151 17.08 -1.94 11.46
N LEU A 152 16.94 -1.11 10.43
CA LEU A 152 17.79 0.06 10.17
C LEU A 152 17.40 1.32 10.98
N GLY A 153 16.30 1.27 11.74
CA GLY A 153 15.84 2.39 12.56
C GLY A 153 15.15 3.52 11.77
N TYR A 154 14.71 3.27 10.52
CA TYR A 154 13.94 4.22 9.72
C TYR A 154 12.48 4.33 10.17
N LEU A 155 11.98 3.30 10.86
CA LEU A 155 10.64 3.24 11.46
C LEU A 155 10.81 2.84 12.92
N GLN A 156 10.51 3.76 13.84
CA GLN A 156 10.92 3.62 15.25
C GLN A 156 9.76 3.38 16.22
N ASN A 157 8.52 3.58 15.76
CA ASN A 157 7.33 3.43 16.59
C ASN A 157 6.16 2.84 15.77
N GLY A 158 5.16 2.32 16.49
CA GLY A 158 3.99 1.70 15.89
C GLY A 158 3.21 2.63 14.96
N ASP A 159 3.21 3.93 15.22
CA ASP A 159 2.56 4.92 14.35
C ASP A 159 3.32 5.08 13.02
N ASP A 160 4.65 5.09 13.00
CA ASP A 160 5.46 5.13 11.78
C ASP A 160 5.22 3.90 10.89
N ILE A 161 5.13 2.73 11.52
CA ILE A 161 4.87 1.46 10.86
C ILE A 161 3.44 1.44 10.32
N LEU A 162 2.45 1.82 11.13
CA LEU A 162 1.05 1.89 10.71
C LEU A 162 0.89 2.90 9.58
N ASN A 163 1.55 4.06 9.64
CA ASN A 163 1.56 5.06 8.58
C ASN A 163 2.17 4.55 7.28
N CYS A 164 3.22 3.72 7.36
CA CYS A 164 3.76 3.03 6.18
C CYS A 164 2.80 1.96 5.68
N LEU A 165 2.09 1.28 6.59
CA LEU A 165 1.23 0.15 6.30
C LEU A 165 -0.20 0.50 5.82
N THR A 166 -0.60 1.77 5.96
CA THR A 166 -1.99 2.21 5.69
C THR A 166 -2.17 2.98 4.39
N ASP A 167 -1.13 3.06 3.57
CA ASP A 167 -1.08 3.65 2.24
C ASP A 167 -1.56 5.11 2.12
N PHE A 168 -0.76 5.91 1.40
CA PHE A 168 -1.15 7.22 0.83
C PHE A 168 -1.16 8.47 1.73
N ASN A 169 -1.35 8.34 3.05
CA ASN A 169 -1.65 9.51 3.87
C ASN A 169 -0.44 10.37 4.28
N ARG A 170 0.76 9.83 4.45
CA ARG A 170 1.85 10.62 5.06
C ARG A 170 2.34 11.79 4.21
N GLN A 171 2.38 11.64 2.87
CA GLN A 171 2.79 12.73 1.95
C GLN A 171 1.68 13.75 1.63
N ASN A 172 0.42 13.40 1.95
CA ASN A 172 -0.76 14.20 1.62
C ASN A 172 -1.63 14.51 2.86
N SER A 173 -1.16 14.17 4.06
CA SER A 173 -1.86 14.43 5.34
C SER A 173 -1.98 15.92 5.64
N LYS A 174 -1.11 16.72 5.03
CA LYS A 174 -1.16 18.18 5.00
C LYS A 174 -2.15 18.73 3.98
N SER A 175 -2.75 17.87 3.16
CA SER A 175 -3.74 18.30 2.16
C SER A 175 -4.95 18.87 2.87
N GLU A 176 -5.34 20.06 2.47
CA GLU A 176 -6.55 20.74 2.89
C GLU A 176 -7.53 20.88 1.72
N TYR A 177 -8.79 21.16 2.05
CA TYR A 177 -9.79 21.48 1.02
C TYR A 177 -9.46 22.80 0.36
N ILE A 178 -9.52 22.82 -0.97
CA ILE A 178 -9.28 24.02 -1.76
C ILE A 178 -10.64 24.62 -2.10
N GLY A 179 -11.00 25.70 -1.41
CA GLY A 179 -12.24 26.45 -1.66
C GLY A 179 -13.52 25.67 -1.31
N GLU A 180 -14.64 26.18 -1.80
CA GLU A 180 -15.98 25.64 -1.53
C GLU A 180 -16.61 25.02 -2.77
N LYS A 181 -17.57 24.12 -2.56
CA LYS A 181 -18.35 23.50 -3.63
C LYS A 181 -19.01 24.57 -4.52
N GLY A 182 -18.83 24.42 -5.84
CA GLY A 182 -19.35 25.34 -6.85
C GLY A 182 -18.42 26.49 -7.20
N GLN A 183 -17.38 26.77 -6.40
CA GLN A 183 -16.40 27.80 -6.73
C GLN A 183 -15.55 27.40 -7.94
N ARG A 184 -15.12 28.40 -8.71
CA ARG A 184 -14.16 28.22 -9.79
C ARG A 184 -12.75 28.40 -9.26
N LEU A 185 -11.91 27.43 -9.57
CA LEU A 185 -10.53 27.35 -9.15
C LEU A 185 -9.63 27.49 -10.38
N THR A 186 -8.55 28.26 -10.26
CA THR A 186 -7.45 28.30 -11.24
C THR A 186 -6.16 27.96 -10.50
N VAL A 187 -5.53 26.84 -10.84
CA VAL A 187 -4.29 26.37 -10.18
C VAL A 187 -3.28 25.89 -11.17
N GLU A 188 -2.01 25.97 -10.78
CA GLU A 188 -0.94 25.19 -11.37
C GLU A 188 -0.71 23.94 -10.51
N CYS A 189 -0.71 22.76 -11.13
CA CYS A 189 -0.62 21.49 -10.42
C CYS A 189 0.20 20.44 -11.19
N LEU A 190 0.80 19.53 -10.43
CA LEU A 190 1.52 18.36 -10.93
C LEU A 190 0.56 17.19 -11.08
N ILE A 191 0.60 16.48 -12.20
CA ILE A 191 -0.11 15.21 -12.39
C ILE A 191 0.65 14.10 -11.65
N VAL A 192 0.12 13.68 -10.50
CA VAL A 192 0.69 12.61 -9.65
C VAL A 192 0.33 11.23 -10.19
N ASN A 193 -0.87 11.10 -10.74
CA ASN A 193 -1.34 9.87 -11.36
C ASN A 193 -2.34 10.20 -12.48
N ALA A 194 -2.27 9.45 -13.57
CA ALA A 194 -3.23 9.51 -14.66
C ALA A 194 -3.51 8.07 -15.08
N SER A 195 -4.77 7.67 -14.96
CA SER A 195 -5.26 6.40 -15.47
C SER A 195 -6.60 6.62 -16.16
N GLY A 196 -7.09 5.63 -16.88
CA GLY A 196 -8.40 5.68 -17.49
C GLY A 196 -8.93 4.29 -17.78
N TYR A 197 -10.22 4.23 -18.08
CA TYR A 197 -10.87 3.04 -18.59
C TYR A 197 -11.83 3.45 -19.71
N TYR A 198 -12.13 2.50 -20.59
CA TYR A 198 -13.15 2.68 -21.60
C TYR A 198 -14.51 2.31 -21.00
N ASP A 199 -15.46 3.24 -21.01
CA ASP A 199 -16.83 3.00 -20.57
C ASP A 199 -17.65 2.44 -21.74
N ASP A 200 -17.93 1.15 -21.71
CA ASP A 200 -18.68 0.47 -22.77
C ASP A 200 -20.12 0.97 -22.92
N LEU A 201 -20.75 1.39 -21.80
CA LEU A 201 -22.13 1.86 -21.80
C LEU A 201 -22.26 3.21 -22.51
N TYR A 202 -21.30 4.10 -22.29
CA TYR A 202 -21.29 5.43 -22.88
C TYR A 202 -20.31 5.60 -24.05
N ARG A 203 -19.62 4.51 -24.44
CA ARG A 203 -18.65 4.44 -25.55
C ARG A 203 -17.62 5.58 -25.52
N GLN A 204 -17.07 5.85 -24.36
CA GLN A 204 -16.14 6.97 -24.14
C GLN A 204 -15.03 6.58 -23.17
N GLU A 205 -13.85 7.19 -23.34
CA GLU A 205 -12.78 7.08 -22.36
C GLU A 205 -13.08 7.95 -21.15
N VAL A 206 -12.93 7.35 -19.97
CA VAL A 206 -13.05 8.04 -18.69
C VAL A 206 -11.68 8.06 -18.03
N HIS A 207 -11.18 9.26 -17.78
CA HIS A 207 -9.91 9.50 -17.12
C HIS A 207 -10.11 9.70 -15.62
N ASN A 208 -9.27 9.04 -14.83
CA ASN A 208 -9.09 9.24 -13.40
C ASN A 208 -7.72 9.87 -13.18
N ILE A 209 -7.72 11.16 -12.87
CA ILE A 209 -6.50 11.96 -12.78
C ILE A 209 -6.38 12.50 -11.36
N LEU A 210 -5.20 12.29 -10.79
CA LEU A 210 -4.84 12.82 -9.49
C LEU A 210 -3.77 13.88 -9.65
N LEU A 211 -4.08 15.05 -9.13
CA LEU A 211 -3.32 16.29 -9.26
C LEU A 211 -2.85 16.74 -7.88
N LYS A 212 -1.70 17.42 -7.82
CA LYS A 212 -1.14 17.98 -6.58
C LYS A 212 -0.76 19.44 -6.77
N GLN A 213 -1.27 20.30 -5.90
CA GLN A 213 -0.91 21.72 -5.81
C GLN A 213 -0.27 21.96 -4.43
N GLY A 214 1.05 22.10 -4.40
CA GLY A 214 1.78 22.12 -3.12
C GLY A 214 1.54 20.82 -2.35
N ASP A 215 0.95 20.92 -1.15
CA ASP A 215 0.55 19.76 -0.34
C ASP A 215 -0.89 19.27 -0.60
N ASN A 216 -1.69 20.04 -1.34
CA ASN A 216 -3.12 19.77 -1.53
C ASN A 216 -3.38 18.82 -2.70
N MET A 217 -4.29 17.88 -2.48
CA MET A 217 -4.70 16.86 -3.43
C MET A 217 -6.00 17.23 -4.14
N ILE A 218 -5.97 17.14 -5.47
CA ILE A 218 -7.09 17.44 -6.35
C ILE A 218 -7.39 16.19 -7.16
N SER A 219 -8.65 15.76 -7.20
CA SER A 219 -9.09 14.61 -7.99
C SER A 219 -10.00 15.02 -9.14
N TYR A 220 -9.82 14.38 -10.29
CA TYR A 220 -10.64 14.54 -11.47
C TYR A 220 -11.06 13.18 -12.00
N THR A 221 -12.36 13.03 -12.26
CA THR A 221 -12.92 11.92 -13.02
C THR A 221 -13.79 12.49 -14.13
N GLY A 222 -13.48 12.16 -15.37
CA GLY A 222 -14.27 12.58 -16.53
C GLY A 222 -13.60 12.29 -17.86
N THR A 223 -14.19 12.79 -18.93
CA THR A 223 -13.80 12.43 -20.31
C THR A 223 -12.71 13.31 -20.92
N LYS A 224 -12.19 14.28 -20.17
CA LYS A 224 -11.17 15.19 -20.68
C LYS A 224 -9.80 14.73 -20.23
N ASP A 225 -8.95 14.43 -21.20
CA ASP A 225 -7.53 14.20 -20.94
C ASP A 225 -6.87 15.51 -20.46
N LEU A 226 -6.07 15.40 -19.39
CA LEU A 226 -5.31 16.50 -18.81
C LEU A 226 -3.79 16.35 -18.98
N GLY A 227 -3.33 15.22 -19.52
CA GLY A 227 -1.91 14.92 -19.69
C GLY A 227 -1.45 13.70 -18.90
N HIS A 228 -0.13 13.52 -18.87
CA HIS A 228 0.51 12.32 -18.33
C HIS A 228 1.07 12.56 -16.94
N LYS A 229 1.25 11.47 -16.19
CA LYS A 229 1.93 11.52 -14.89
C LYS A 229 3.31 12.17 -15.04
N GLY A 230 3.58 13.18 -14.21
CA GLY A 230 4.81 13.97 -14.22
C GLY A 230 4.66 15.34 -14.86
N ASP A 231 3.59 15.60 -15.61
CA ASP A 231 3.36 16.90 -16.23
C ASP A 231 2.92 17.95 -15.21
N THR A 232 3.43 19.17 -15.36
CA THR A 232 2.93 20.35 -14.63
C THR A 232 1.99 21.12 -15.55
N ILE A 233 0.74 21.31 -15.12
CA ILE A 233 -0.29 21.95 -15.92
C ILE A 233 -0.95 23.09 -15.15
N LYS A 234 -1.38 24.12 -15.86
CA LYS A 234 -2.26 25.15 -15.32
C LYS A 234 -3.70 24.86 -15.75
N ILE A 235 -4.59 24.70 -14.79
CA ILE A 235 -6.00 24.37 -15.05
C ILE A 235 -6.94 25.37 -14.43
N LYS A 236 -8.07 25.58 -15.11
CA LYS A 236 -9.26 26.26 -14.60
C LYS A 236 -10.41 25.27 -14.53
N ALA A 237 -10.96 25.03 -13.33
CA ALA A 237 -12.01 24.04 -13.12
C ALA A 237 -13.05 24.52 -12.09
N THR A 238 -14.15 23.78 -11.94
CA THR A 238 -15.15 24.02 -10.89
C THR A 238 -15.04 22.94 -9.82
N ILE A 239 -15.07 23.33 -8.55
CA ILE A 239 -15.07 22.39 -7.43
C ILE A 239 -16.43 21.69 -7.39
N LYS A 240 -16.44 20.38 -7.64
CA LYS A 240 -17.65 19.55 -7.64
C LYS A 240 -18.04 19.14 -6.22
N ASN A 241 -17.06 18.72 -5.43
CA ASN A 241 -17.21 18.35 -4.03
C ASN A 241 -15.85 18.31 -3.33
N THR A 242 -15.88 18.24 -2.00
CA THR A 242 -14.73 17.94 -1.15
C THR A 242 -15.03 16.66 -0.39
N TYR A 243 -14.04 15.80 -0.22
CA TYR A 243 -14.21 14.56 0.53
C TYR A 243 -12.91 14.14 1.19
N GLU A 244 -13.03 13.40 2.28
CA GLU A 244 -11.91 12.75 2.94
C GLU A 244 -11.91 11.27 2.61
N SER A 245 -10.75 10.73 2.25
CA SER A 245 -10.59 9.30 2.05
C SER A 245 -9.29 8.86 2.71
N LYS A 246 -9.42 7.86 3.59
CA LYS A 246 -8.31 7.31 4.39
C LYS A 246 -7.57 8.34 5.25
N GLY A 247 -8.09 9.55 5.50
CA GLY A 247 -7.38 10.59 6.27
C GLY A 247 -6.67 11.65 5.41
N VAL A 248 -6.83 11.61 4.09
CA VAL A 248 -6.41 12.68 3.17
C VAL A 248 -7.63 13.42 2.66
N LYS A 249 -7.59 14.75 2.72
CA LYS A 249 -8.61 15.63 2.14
C LYS A 249 -8.37 15.80 0.65
N TYR A 250 -9.40 15.57 -0.16
CA TYR A 250 -9.37 15.73 -1.60
C TYR A 250 -10.36 16.80 -2.04
N THR A 251 -9.95 17.61 -3.01
CA THR A 251 -10.84 18.52 -3.72
C THR A 251 -11.19 17.92 -5.08
N GLN A 252 -12.43 17.49 -5.26
CA GLN A 252 -12.89 16.95 -6.54
C GLN A 252 -13.28 18.09 -7.48
N ILE A 253 -12.71 18.08 -8.68
CA ILE A 253 -13.01 19.09 -9.71
C ILE A 253 -13.83 18.50 -10.88
N THR A 254 -14.50 19.39 -11.59
CA THR A 254 -15.20 19.08 -12.83
C THR A 254 -15.03 20.19 -13.86
N ARG A 255 -15.31 19.86 -15.12
CA ARG A 255 -15.19 20.76 -16.28
C ARG A 255 -13.83 21.49 -16.34
N PRO A 256 -12.69 20.77 -16.27
CA PRO A 256 -11.39 21.41 -16.33
C PRO A 256 -11.10 21.99 -17.72
N THR A 257 -10.36 23.09 -17.75
CA THR A 257 -9.80 23.71 -18.95
C THR A 257 -8.32 23.97 -18.70
N ILE A 258 -7.46 23.34 -19.51
CA ILE A 258 -6.02 23.62 -19.51
C ILE A 258 -5.84 25.05 -20.03
N GLN A 259 -5.10 25.86 -19.28
CA GLN A 259 -4.71 27.20 -19.68
C GLN A 259 -3.31 27.13 -20.28
N THR A 260 -3.19 27.57 -21.52
CA THR A 260 -1.92 27.79 -22.21
C THR A 260 -1.16 28.98 -21.63
#